data_AF-A0A949DHW5-F1
#
_entry.id   AF-A0A949DHW5-F1
#
_cell.length_a   1.000
_cell.length_b   1.000
_cell.length_c   1.000
_cell.angle_alpha   90.00
_cell.angle_beta   90.00
_cell.angle_gamma   90.00
#
_symmetry.space_group_name_H-M   'P 1'
#
loop_
_entity.id
_entity.type
_entity.pdbx_description
1 polymer ?
#
loop_
_entity_poly.entity_id
_entity_poly.type
_entity_poly.pdbx_seq_one_letter_code
_entity_poly.pdbx_strand_id
1 'polypeptide(L)'
;MRLENVLALTHAKLINKPFVNSFENIVFEAKVVKRGDLFLAFNEDEIESAIFNGAYGIIFDKPVQMSDSEIAWIQVKSIEDALKRLLRFRLVEKEVTTYECNEIILKLSLGIITEPNFIVLHSDIRAISKLLWNVEKKSTLLFCPAFCSRDLFTDIRTLSSTPAQSINIVEQTLFETSFIYDDIFYER
;
A
#
# COMPACT_ATOMS: atom_id res chain seq x y z
N MET A 1 10.94 -10.95 8.42
CA MET A 1 10.86 -11.75 7.18
C MET A 1 12.20 -12.42 6.91
N ARG A 2 12.22 -13.69 6.46
CA ARG A 2 13.46 -14.40 6.08
C ARG A 2 13.90 -14.01 4.67
N LEU A 3 15.21 -14.01 4.41
CA LEU A 3 15.79 -13.70 3.10
C LEU A 3 15.22 -14.57 1.98
N GLU A 4 15.06 -15.87 2.21
CA GLU A 4 14.48 -16.79 1.22
C GLU A 4 13.10 -16.34 0.74
N ASN A 5 12.25 -15.84 1.65
CA ASN A 5 10.94 -15.31 1.31
C ASN A 5 11.06 -14.03 0.49
N VAL A 6 12.01 -13.14 0.82
CA VAL A 6 12.29 -11.93 0.01
C VAL A 6 12.62 -12.35 -1.41
N LEU A 7 13.60 -13.25 -1.58
CA LEU A 7 14.07 -13.68 -2.90
C LEU A 7 12.96 -14.36 -3.70
N ALA A 8 12.18 -15.24 -3.07
CA ALA A 8 11.08 -15.94 -3.70
C ALA A 8 9.95 -14.99 -4.15
N LEU A 9 9.53 -14.07 -3.28
CA LEU A 9 8.44 -13.13 -3.57
C LEU A 9 8.82 -12.12 -4.65
N THR A 10 10.04 -11.60 -4.60
CA THR A 10 10.51 -10.51 -5.49
C THR A 10 11.24 -11.01 -6.74
N HIS A 11 11.46 -12.33 -6.87
CA HIS A 11 12.32 -12.93 -7.89
C HIS A 11 13.73 -12.30 -7.95
N ALA A 12 14.22 -11.88 -6.79
CA ALA A 12 15.52 -11.23 -6.67
C ALA A 12 16.68 -12.23 -6.69
N LYS A 13 17.87 -11.70 -6.94
CA LYS A 13 19.13 -12.41 -6.82
C LYS A 13 19.96 -11.80 -5.70
N LEU A 14 20.42 -12.65 -4.78
CA LEU A 14 21.44 -12.28 -3.82
C LEU A 14 22.82 -12.27 -4.51
N ILE A 15 23.60 -11.22 -4.30
CA ILE A 15 24.85 -11.01 -5.06
C ILE A 15 26.13 -11.16 -4.24
N ASN A 16 26.05 -11.18 -2.90
CA ASN A 16 27.21 -11.24 -2.02
C ASN A 16 27.19 -12.45 -1.07
N LYS A 17 28.37 -12.74 -0.52
CA LYS A 17 28.61 -13.62 0.63
C LYS A 17 29.78 -13.05 1.43
N PRO A 18 29.75 -13.02 2.78
CA PRO A 18 28.66 -13.44 3.69
C PRO A 18 27.43 -12.50 3.61
N PHE A 19 26.33 -12.86 4.29
CA PHE A 19 25.11 -12.04 4.33
C PHE A 19 24.23 -12.36 5.57
N VAL A 20 23.44 -11.38 6.00
CA VAL A 20 22.34 -11.57 6.98
C VAL A 20 21.13 -12.26 6.31
N ASN A 21 20.50 -13.20 7.00
CA ASN A 21 19.41 -14.03 6.45
C ASN A 21 18.01 -13.73 7.01
N SER A 22 17.88 -12.78 7.94
CA SER A 22 16.62 -12.43 8.60
C SER A 22 16.52 -10.93 8.82
N PHE A 23 15.33 -10.40 8.57
CA PHE A 23 15.02 -8.98 8.70
C PHE A 23 13.81 -8.78 9.62
N GLU A 24 13.81 -7.73 10.42
CA GLU A 24 12.69 -7.41 11.31
C GLU A 24 11.53 -6.78 10.52
N ASN A 25 11.79 -5.70 9.79
CA ASN A 25 10.81 -5.04 8.93
C ASN A 25 11.34 -4.80 7.51
N ILE A 26 10.46 -4.30 6.65
CA ILE A 26 10.84 -3.71 5.35
C ILE A 26 10.52 -2.22 5.44
N VAL A 27 11.47 -1.40 5.01
CA VAL A 27 11.42 0.06 5.11
C VAL A 27 11.69 0.68 3.73
N PHE A 28 11.02 1.80 3.47
CA PHE A 28 11.00 2.50 2.19
C PHE A 28 11.64 3.90 2.25
N GLU A 29 12.01 4.37 3.43
CA GLU A 29 12.62 5.68 3.66
C GLU A 29 13.87 5.50 4.54
N ALA A 30 15.05 5.92 4.07
CA ALA A 30 16.30 5.70 4.81
C ALA A 30 16.25 6.26 6.24
N LYS A 31 15.58 7.40 6.46
CA LYS A 31 15.48 8.09 7.75
C LYS A 31 14.76 7.32 8.87
N VAL A 32 13.96 6.30 8.53
CA VAL A 32 13.20 5.51 9.53
C VAL A 32 13.76 4.10 9.70
N VAL A 33 14.84 3.77 9.00
CA VAL A 33 15.55 2.49 9.13
C VAL A 33 16.05 2.32 10.54
N LYS A 34 15.91 1.10 11.07
CA LYS A 34 16.47 0.66 12.34
C LYS A 34 17.32 -0.59 12.12
N ARG A 35 18.12 -0.92 13.12
CA ARG A 35 18.86 -2.18 13.16
C ARG A 35 17.94 -3.35 12.89
N GLY A 36 18.31 -4.20 11.94
CA GLY A 36 17.52 -5.38 11.58
C GLY A 36 16.61 -5.18 10.37
N ASP A 37 16.42 -3.95 9.87
CA ASP A 37 15.49 -3.70 8.78
C ASP A 37 16.07 -4.03 7.40
N LEU A 38 15.18 -4.38 6.48
CA LEU A 38 15.45 -4.49 5.06
C LEU A 38 15.03 -3.19 4.37
N PHE A 39 15.97 -2.50 3.74
CA PHE A 39 15.67 -1.26 3.02
C PHE A 39 15.44 -1.54 1.53
N LEU A 40 14.39 -0.95 0.97
CA LEU A 40 14.08 -1.00 -0.46
C LEU A 40 14.43 0.37 -1.07
N ALA A 41 15.51 0.39 -1.85
CA ALA A 41 16.13 1.62 -2.33
C ALA A 41 15.50 2.11 -3.64
N PHE A 42 14.66 3.15 -3.55
CA PHE A 42 14.16 3.86 -4.73
C PHE A 42 15.19 4.82 -5.33
N ASN A 43 16.09 5.33 -4.49
CA ASN A 43 17.23 6.15 -4.87
C ASN A 43 18.51 5.54 -4.30
N GLU A 44 19.55 5.47 -5.14
CA GLU A 44 20.86 4.93 -4.77
C GLU A 44 21.55 5.81 -3.72
N ASP A 45 21.31 7.13 -3.77
CA ASP A 45 21.89 8.09 -2.82
C ASP A 45 21.45 7.85 -1.37
N GLU A 46 20.33 7.16 -1.16
CA GLU A 46 19.80 6.84 0.16
C GLU A 46 20.41 5.58 0.79
N ILE A 47 21.14 4.77 0.00
CA ILE A 47 21.65 3.47 0.45
C ILE A 47 22.67 3.64 1.58
N GLU A 48 23.66 4.52 1.41
CA GLU A 48 24.66 4.77 2.45
C GLU A 48 24.02 5.25 3.76
N SER A 49 23.00 6.11 3.66
CA SER A 49 22.24 6.56 4.83
C SER A 49 21.47 5.43 5.49
N ALA A 50 20.86 4.53 4.70
CA ALA A 50 20.13 3.38 5.23
C ALA A 50 21.06 2.37 5.93
N ILE A 51 22.24 2.10 5.35
CA ILE A 51 23.26 1.25 5.97
C ILE A 51 23.72 1.86 7.30
N PHE A 52 24.04 3.15 7.31
CA PHE A 52 24.42 3.86 8.53
C PHE A 52 23.35 3.79 9.63
N ASN A 53 22.07 3.84 9.25
CA ASN A 53 20.94 3.73 10.18
C ASN A 53 20.66 2.28 10.64
N GLY A 54 21.36 1.28 10.10
CA GLY A 54 21.33 -0.10 10.56
C GLY A 54 20.60 -1.09 9.65
N ALA A 55 20.41 -0.78 8.37
CA ALA A 55 19.86 -1.74 7.42
C ALA A 55 20.69 -3.03 7.37
N TYR A 56 20.04 -4.19 7.51
CA TYR A 56 20.67 -5.51 7.40
C TYR A 56 20.60 -6.08 5.99
N GLY A 57 19.85 -5.44 5.11
CA GLY A 57 19.86 -5.74 3.68
C GLY A 57 19.33 -4.57 2.87
N ILE A 58 19.73 -4.55 1.60
CA ILE A 58 19.36 -3.53 0.61
C ILE A 58 18.76 -4.25 -0.60
N ILE A 59 17.52 -3.91 -0.96
CA ILE A 59 16.92 -4.26 -2.25
C ILE A 59 17.15 -3.11 -3.22
N PHE A 60 17.72 -3.39 -4.39
CA PHE A 60 18.02 -2.38 -5.41
C PHE A 60 17.84 -2.94 -6.84
N ASP A 61 17.58 -2.09 -7.84
CA ASP A 61 17.48 -2.49 -9.25
C ASP A 61 18.62 -1.98 -10.15
N LYS A 62 19.33 -0.93 -9.73
CA LYS A 62 20.45 -0.35 -10.47
C LYS A 62 21.81 -0.73 -9.89
N PRO A 63 22.90 -0.66 -10.66
CA PRO A 63 24.24 -0.95 -10.13
C PRO A 63 24.60 -0.03 -8.96
N VAL A 64 25.02 -0.60 -7.83
CA VAL A 64 25.39 0.14 -6.62
C VAL A 64 26.76 -0.28 -6.13
N GLN A 65 27.47 0.63 -5.44
CA GLN A 65 28.71 0.31 -4.76
C GLN A 65 28.40 -0.36 -3.41
N MET A 66 28.90 -1.58 -3.21
CA MET A 66 28.68 -2.32 -1.97
C MET A 66 29.73 -1.92 -0.93
N SER A 67 29.34 -1.07 0.01
CA SER A 67 30.21 -0.54 1.08
C SER A 67 30.33 -1.48 2.29
N ASP A 68 29.26 -2.21 2.62
CA ASP A 68 29.21 -3.18 3.72
C ASP A 68 29.12 -4.62 3.19
N SER A 69 30.10 -5.47 3.53
CA SER A 69 30.15 -6.87 3.05
C SER A 69 29.28 -7.85 3.84
N GLU A 70 28.76 -7.47 5.01
CA GLU A 70 28.03 -8.36 5.92
C GLU A 70 26.51 -8.31 5.70
N ILE A 71 25.99 -7.21 5.18
CA ILE A 71 24.56 -7.05 4.88
C ILE A 71 24.15 -7.83 3.62
N ALA A 72 22.86 -8.11 3.47
CA ALA A 72 22.35 -8.78 2.27
C ALA A 72 22.12 -7.79 1.11
N TRP A 73 22.84 -7.97 0.01
CA TRP A 73 22.65 -7.19 -1.21
C TRP A 73 21.74 -7.93 -2.20
N ILE A 74 20.53 -7.42 -2.39
CA ILE A 74 19.44 -8.10 -3.09
C ILE A 74 19.11 -7.33 -4.37
N GLN A 75 19.53 -7.88 -5.50
CA GLN A 75 19.29 -7.27 -6.81
C GLN A 75 17.95 -7.74 -7.40
N VAL A 76 17.09 -6.79 -7.76
CA VAL A 76 15.84 -7.01 -8.49
C VAL A 76 15.92 -6.41 -9.90
N LYS A 77 15.01 -6.79 -10.79
CA LYS A 77 14.90 -6.17 -12.13
C LYS A 77 14.22 -4.79 -12.08
N SER A 78 13.30 -4.62 -11.14
CA SER A 78 12.53 -3.38 -10.95
C SER A 78 12.12 -3.28 -9.48
N ILE A 79 12.47 -2.16 -8.87
CA ILE A 79 12.09 -1.86 -7.49
C ILE A 79 10.57 -1.73 -7.35
N GLU A 80 9.89 -1.17 -8.34
CA GLU A 80 8.43 -1.04 -8.32
C GLU A 80 7.72 -2.39 -8.39
N ASP A 81 8.20 -3.33 -9.20
CA ASP A 81 7.62 -4.68 -9.27
C ASP A 81 7.87 -5.46 -7.95
N ALA A 82 9.08 -5.35 -7.39
CA ALA A 82 9.39 -5.92 -6.09
C ALA A 82 8.48 -5.36 -4.98
N LEU A 83 8.29 -4.03 -4.96
CA LEU A 83 7.38 -3.37 -4.02
C LEU A 83 5.94 -3.89 -4.17
N LYS A 84 5.41 -3.96 -5.40
CA LYS A 84 4.04 -4.46 -5.66
C LYS A 84 3.86 -5.87 -5.10
N ARG A 85 4.83 -6.76 -5.32
CA ARG A 85 4.78 -8.15 -4.86
C ARG A 85 4.83 -8.25 -3.34
N LEU A 86 5.70 -7.48 -2.69
CA LEU A 86 5.81 -7.41 -1.24
C LEU A 86 4.52 -6.86 -0.61
N LEU A 87 3.98 -5.78 -1.15
CA LEU A 87 2.71 -5.20 -0.70
C LEU A 87 1.57 -6.18 -0.90
N ARG A 88 1.45 -6.80 -2.07
CA ARG A 88 0.41 -7.81 -2.33
C ARG A 88 0.43 -8.94 -1.31
N PHE A 89 1.61 -9.47 -1.00
CA PHE A 89 1.78 -10.48 0.06
C PHE A 89 1.32 -9.94 1.43
N ARG A 90 1.72 -8.72 1.78
CA ARG A 90 1.36 -8.08 3.05
C ARG A 90 -0.15 -7.85 3.19
N LEU A 91 -0.82 -7.42 2.12
CA LEU A 91 -2.26 -7.18 2.12
C LEU A 91 -3.06 -8.47 2.32
N VAL A 92 -2.60 -9.58 1.72
CA VAL A 92 -3.19 -10.91 1.93
C VAL A 92 -3.01 -11.37 3.38
N GLU A 93 -1.79 -11.24 3.93
CA GLU A 93 -1.49 -11.57 5.33
C GLU A 93 -2.41 -10.79 6.31
N LYS A 94 -2.75 -9.55 5.95
CA LYS A 94 -3.60 -8.66 6.74
C LYS A 94 -5.10 -8.88 6.52
N GLU A 95 -5.52 -9.82 5.68
CA GLU A 95 -6.94 -10.09 5.37
C GLU A 95 -7.67 -8.83 4.87
N VAL A 96 -6.98 -7.98 4.10
CA VAL A 96 -7.53 -6.73 3.60
C VAL A 96 -8.63 -6.98 2.58
N THR A 97 -9.72 -6.21 2.67
CA THR A 97 -10.79 -6.23 1.67
C THR A 97 -10.66 -5.02 0.75
N THR A 98 -10.58 -5.23 -0.56
CA THR A 98 -10.41 -4.14 -1.53
C THR A 98 -11.65 -3.95 -2.39
N TYR A 99 -12.07 -2.69 -2.56
CA TYR A 99 -13.14 -2.28 -3.48
C TYR A 99 -12.60 -1.38 -4.58
N GLU A 100 -13.02 -1.67 -5.80
CA GLU A 100 -12.76 -0.80 -6.94
C GLU A 100 -13.88 0.23 -7.12
N CYS A 101 -13.51 1.47 -7.44
CA CYS A 101 -14.45 2.53 -7.76
C CYS A 101 -13.99 3.41 -8.93
N ASN A 102 -14.90 4.25 -9.43
CA ASN A 102 -14.56 5.30 -10.37
C ASN A 102 -14.02 6.55 -9.65
N GLU A 103 -13.54 7.52 -10.42
CA GLU A 103 -12.97 8.77 -9.88
C GLU A 103 -13.97 9.61 -9.08
N ILE A 104 -15.26 9.56 -9.43
CA ILE A 104 -16.31 10.33 -8.75
C ILE A 104 -16.49 9.78 -7.34
N ILE A 105 -16.67 8.46 -7.21
CA ILE A 105 -16.82 7.78 -5.91
C ILE A 105 -15.56 7.99 -5.06
N LEU A 106 -14.37 7.92 -5.68
CA LEU A 106 -13.12 8.17 -4.97
C LEU A 106 -13.10 9.59 -4.38
N LYS A 107 -13.43 10.61 -5.17
CA LYS A 107 -13.49 12.01 -4.70
C LYS A 107 -14.53 12.21 -3.59
N LEU A 108 -15.70 11.61 -3.73
CA LEU A 108 -16.74 11.67 -2.69
C LEU A 108 -16.26 11.01 -1.40
N SER A 109 -15.59 9.86 -1.49
CA SER A 109 -15.07 9.14 -0.32
C SER A 109 -14.03 9.93 0.48
N LEU A 110 -13.27 10.81 -0.18
CA LEU A 110 -12.32 11.72 0.47
C LEU A 110 -13.02 12.88 1.21
N GLY A 111 -14.27 13.18 0.87
CA GLY A 111 -15.05 14.28 1.44
C GLY A 111 -15.98 13.87 2.58
N ILE A 112 -16.04 12.58 2.93
CA ILE A 112 -16.90 12.06 4.00
C ILE A 112 -16.07 11.53 5.16
N ILE A 113 -16.69 11.48 6.34
CA ILE A 113 -16.11 10.78 7.49
C ILE A 113 -16.28 9.29 7.25
N THR A 114 -15.20 8.54 7.42
CA THR A 114 -15.17 7.08 7.27
C THR A 114 -14.64 6.44 8.55
N GLU A 115 -14.92 5.15 8.73
CA GLU A 115 -14.36 4.36 9.82
C GLU A 115 -12.82 4.36 9.77
N PRO A 116 -12.10 4.30 10.90
CA PRO A 116 -10.63 4.37 10.92
C PRO A 116 -9.94 3.29 10.06
N ASN A 117 -10.59 2.14 9.91
CA ASN A 117 -10.11 1.01 9.12
C ASN A 117 -10.51 1.05 7.64
N PHE A 118 -11.13 2.14 7.20
CA PHE A 118 -11.44 2.41 5.81
C PHE A 118 -10.40 3.36 5.22
N ILE A 119 -9.68 2.91 4.20
CA ILE A 119 -8.57 3.66 3.62
C ILE A 119 -8.83 3.91 2.14
N VAL A 120 -8.86 5.18 1.76
CA VAL A 120 -9.00 5.62 0.37
C VAL A 120 -7.63 5.80 -0.26
N LEU A 121 -7.35 5.07 -1.33
CA LEU A 121 -6.09 5.15 -2.07
C LEU A 121 -6.20 6.19 -3.19
N HIS A 122 -5.56 7.35 -2.98
CA HIS A 122 -5.69 8.52 -3.86
C HIS A 122 -4.33 9.04 -4.39
N SER A 123 -3.25 8.26 -4.24
CA SER A 123 -1.89 8.63 -4.64
C SER A 123 -1.18 7.44 -5.31
N ASP A 124 0.01 7.67 -5.86
CA ASP A 124 0.81 6.60 -6.45
C ASP A 124 1.25 5.54 -5.40
N ILE A 125 1.70 4.38 -5.90
CA ILE A 125 2.08 3.25 -5.04
C ILE A 125 3.22 3.58 -4.08
N ARG A 126 4.14 4.46 -4.46
CA ARG A 126 5.30 4.83 -3.62
C ARG A 126 4.81 5.65 -2.44
N ALA A 127 3.96 6.65 -2.69
CA ALA A 127 3.37 7.49 -1.65
C ALA A 127 2.51 6.69 -0.66
N ILE A 128 1.74 5.70 -1.14
CA ILE A 128 0.87 4.88 -0.28
C ILE A 128 1.57 3.64 0.30
N SER A 129 2.79 3.31 -0.14
CA SER A 129 3.49 2.08 0.27
C SER A 129 3.62 1.95 1.79
N LYS A 130 3.98 3.04 2.47
CA LYS A 130 4.09 3.12 3.92
C LYS A 130 2.76 2.87 4.62
N LEU A 131 1.68 3.45 4.09
CA LEU A 131 0.33 3.28 4.61
C LEU A 131 -0.11 1.81 4.48
N LEU A 132 0.05 1.25 3.29
CA LEU A 132 -0.32 -0.14 2.98
C LEU A 132 0.51 -1.16 3.76
N TRP A 133 1.80 -0.91 3.98
CA TRP A 133 2.67 -1.83 4.72
C TRP A 133 2.29 -1.96 6.19
N ASN A 134 1.84 -0.85 6.77
CA ASN A 134 1.43 -0.73 8.17
C ASN A 134 -0.09 -0.86 8.37
N VAL A 135 -0.82 -1.32 7.34
CA VAL A 135 -2.27 -1.48 7.41
C VAL A 135 -2.69 -2.41 8.56
N GLU A 136 -3.79 -2.06 9.20
CA GLU A 136 -4.39 -2.90 10.23
C GLU A 136 -5.00 -4.17 9.64
N LYS A 137 -5.22 -5.16 10.50
CA LYS A 137 -5.83 -6.42 10.08
C LYS A 137 -7.30 -6.17 9.73
N LYS A 138 -7.80 -6.74 8.63
CA LYS A 138 -9.18 -6.60 8.14
C LYS A 138 -9.58 -5.17 7.75
N SER A 139 -8.62 -4.30 7.42
CA SER A 139 -8.94 -2.99 6.85
C SER A 139 -9.62 -3.11 5.49
N THR A 140 -10.44 -2.11 5.16
CA THR A 140 -11.09 -1.97 3.86
C THR A 140 -10.37 -0.92 3.04
N LEU A 141 -9.95 -1.27 1.83
CA LEU A 141 -9.34 -0.34 0.88
C LEU A 141 -10.34 0.03 -0.21
N LEU A 142 -10.41 1.31 -0.55
CA LEU A 142 -11.09 1.80 -1.75
C LEU A 142 -10.05 2.36 -2.71
N PHE A 143 -10.03 1.89 -3.95
CA PHE A 143 -9.09 2.38 -4.96
C PHE A 143 -9.77 2.63 -6.31
N CYS A 144 -9.16 3.51 -7.09
CA CYS A 144 -9.56 3.73 -8.48
C CYS A 144 -8.42 3.26 -9.42
N PRO A 145 -8.74 2.49 -10.49
CA PRO A 145 -7.74 2.00 -11.44
C PRO A 145 -6.92 3.10 -12.13
N ALA A 146 -7.44 4.32 -12.19
CA ALA A 146 -6.73 5.48 -12.75
C ALA A 146 -5.50 5.90 -11.92
N PHE A 147 -5.45 5.55 -10.62
CA PHE A 147 -4.35 5.92 -9.72
C PHE A 147 -3.57 4.72 -9.19
N CYS A 148 -4.21 3.56 -9.07
CA CYS A 148 -3.60 2.35 -8.50
C CYS A 148 -3.96 1.12 -9.35
N SER A 149 -2.94 0.37 -9.80
CA SER A 149 -3.16 -0.82 -10.64
C SER A 149 -3.86 -1.93 -9.84
N ARG A 150 -4.78 -2.63 -10.52
CA ARG A 150 -5.44 -3.84 -10.03
C ARG A 150 -4.46 -4.93 -9.60
N ASP A 151 -3.27 -4.99 -10.22
CA ASP A 151 -2.27 -6.04 -9.99
C ASP A 151 -1.73 -6.09 -8.54
N LEU A 152 -1.94 -5.01 -7.78
CA LEU A 152 -1.56 -4.91 -6.38
C LEU A 152 -2.40 -5.81 -5.46
N PHE A 153 -3.62 -6.15 -5.86
CA PHE A 153 -4.60 -6.85 -5.03
C PHE A 153 -4.83 -8.28 -5.54
N THR A 154 -5.15 -9.20 -4.63
CA THR A 154 -5.57 -10.57 -5.00
C THR A 154 -7.05 -10.65 -5.29
N ASP A 155 -7.87 -10.00 -4.47
CA ASP A 155 -9.32 -10.07 -4.52
C ASP A 155 -9.90 -8.66 -4.52
N ILE A 156 -10.49 -8.28 -5.64
CA ILE A 156 -11.14 -6.98 -5.83
C ILE A 156 -12.64 -7.21 -5.84
N ARG A 157 -13.33 -6.57 -4.90
CA ARG A 157 -14.80 -6.56 -4.85
C ARG A 157 -15.33 -5.41 -5.68
N THR A 158 -16.41 -5.68 -6.41
CA THR A 158 -17.20 -4.64 -7.05
C THR A 158 -18.14 -4.02 -6.02
N LEU A 159 -18.25 -2.70 -6.03
CA LEU A 159 -19.32 -2.01 -5.30
C LEU A 159 -20.66 -2.52 -5.82
N SER A 160 -21.56 -2.89 -4.92
CA SER A 160 -22.87 -3.40 -5.29
C SER A 160 -23.65 -2.34 -6.05
N SER A 161 -24.04 -2.66 -7.29
CA SER A 161 -24.91 -1.81 -8.12
C SER A 161 -26.39 -2.02 -7.81
N THR A 162 -26.72 -2.56 -6.64
CA THR A 162 -28.11 -2.68 -6.21
C THR A 162 -28.74 -1.29 -6.39
N PRO A 163 -29.87 -1.16 -7.10
CA PRO A 163 -30.52 0.13 -7.20
C PRO A 163 -30.69 0.61 -5.77
N ALA A 164 -30.07 1.75 -5.46
CA ALA A 164 -30.20 2.35 -4.14
C ALA A 164 -31.69 2.36 -3.81
N GLN A 165 -32.06 1.97 -2.58
CA GLN A 165 -33.41 2.25 -2.09
C GLN A 165 -33.71 3.69 -2.49
N SER A 166 -34.81 3.88 -3.21
CA SER A 166 -35.13 5.17 -3.80
C SER A 166 -35.24 6.19 -2.66
N ILE A 167 -34.33 7.17 -2.66
CA ILE A 167 -34.47 8.33 -1.79
C ILE A 167 -35.77 9.02 -2.21
N ASN A 168 -36.73 9.09 -1.30
CA ASN A 168 -37.99 9.77 -1.57
C ASN A 168 -37.83 11.24 -1.19
N ILE A 169 -37.67 12.09 -2.20
CA ILE A 169 -37.57 13.54 -2.01
C ILE A 169 -38.94 14.06 -1.60
N VAL A 170 -39.05 14.60 -0.39
CA VAL A 170 -40.29 15.17 0.16
C VAL A 170 -40.42 16.63 -0.28
N GLU A 171 -39.33 17.39 -0.15
CA GLU A 171 -39.26 18.78 -0.57
C GLU A 171 -37.91 19.05 -1.25
N GLN A 172 -37.92 19.88 -2.29
CA GLN A 172 -36.72 20.34 -2.96
C GLN A 172 -36.91 21.77 -3.43
N THR A 173 -36.23 22.70 -2.75
CA THR A 173 -36.09 24.09 -3.16
C THR A 173 -34.62 24.37 -3.50
N LEU A 174 -34.34 25.61 -3.91
CA LEU A 174 -32.98 26.07 -4.22
C LEU A 174 -32.06 26.04 -2.99
N PHE A 175 -32.63 26.23 -1.80
CA PHE A 175 -31.91 26.29 -0.53
C PHE A 175 -32.25 25.14 0.40
N GLU A 176 -33.39 24.46 0.18
CA GLU A 176 -33.89 23.36 1.03
C GLU A 176 -34.16 22.00 0.31
N THR A 177 -33.96 20.87 0.99
CA THR A 177 -34.12 19.51 0.48
C THR A 177 -34.31 18.60 1.68
N SER A 178 -35.50 18.03 1.79
CA SER A 178 -35.84 17.01 2.77
C SER A 178 -36.16 15.71 2.04
N PHE A 179 -35.79 14.58 2.64
CA PHE A 179 -35.97 13.28 2.01
C PHE A 179 -36.20 12.17 3.02
N ILE A 180 -36.83 11.09 2.58
CA ILE A 180 -37.00 9.86 3.35
C ILE A 180 -36.05 8.81 2.78
N TYR A 181 -35.28 8.18 3.66
CA TYR A 181 -34.43 7.04 3.36
C TYR A 181 -34.54 6.03 4.50
N ASP A 182 -34.78 4.75 4.17
CA ASP A 182 -34.97 3.66 5.14
C ASP A 182 -36.02 3.99 6.23
N ASP A 183 -37.16 4.53 5.80
CA ASP A 183 -38.26 5.01 6.66
C ASP A 183 -37.86 6.09 7.69
N ILE A 184 -36.67 6.69 7.56
CA ILE A 184 -36.20 7.81 8.36
C ILE A 184 -36.36 9.10 7.56
N PHE A 185 -37.02 10.10 8.16
CA PHE A 185 -37.13 11.43 7.59
C PHE A 185 -35.89 12.27 7.93
N TYR A 186 -35.21 12.72 6.88
CA TYR A 186 -34.09 13.66 6.94
C TYR A 186 -34.61 15.05 6.56
N GLU A 187 -34.88 15.84 7.58
CA GLU A 187 -35.21 17.26 7.45
C GLU A 187 -33.94 18.06 7.12
N ARG A 188 -34.09 19.24 6.50
CA ARG A 188 -32.97 20.14 6.23
C ARG A 188 -32.75 21.12 7.36
#